data_AF-A0A669PCT5-F1
#
_entry.id   AF-A0A669PCT5-F1
#
_cell.length_a   1.000
_cell.length_b   1.000
_cell.length_c   1.000
_cell.angle_alpha   90.00
_cell.angle_beta   90.00
_cell.angle_gamma   90.00
#
_symmetry.space_group_name_H-M   'P 1'
#
loop_
_entity.id
_entity.type
_entity.pdbx_description
1 polymer ?
#
loop_
_entity_poly.entity_id
_entity_poly.type
_entity_poly.pdbx_seq_one_letter_code
_entity_poly.pdbx_strand_id
1 'polypeptide(L)'
;GWQEAGAGKIKAVSCRQDWHQTSSQVVVTIYGKNPLPTLSTVKANRTVLEVHVIFEGNKIFQAELDLWGVIETHKSFVSMVPSKVEITLCKANPGAWARLEHLQSKACAQDEPEKAAVSTEEPEEDSDDSLSWSEEEDEEMEAANSAAPRRGSARADGALGSP
;
A
#
# COMPACT_ATOMS: atom_id res chain seq x y z
N GLY A 1 -44.11 1.43 -25.07
CA GLY A 1 -43.40 0.15 -24.99
C GLY A 1 -42.38 0.24 -23.89
N TRP A 2 -42.08 -0.87 -23.22
CA TRP A 2 -41.03 -0.91 -22.20
C TRP A 2 -39.66 -0.87 -22.90
N GLN A 3 -38.80 0.05 -22.48
CA GLN A 3 -37.42 0.09 -22.93
C GLN A 3 -36.60 -0.83 -22.05
N GLU A 4 -35.99 -1.86 -22.62
CA GLU A 4 -34.86 -2.52 -21.95
C GLU A 4 -33.75 -1.50 -21.79
N ALA A 5 -33.44 -1.14 -20.54
CA ALA A 5 -32.23 -0.40 -20.22
C ALA A 5 -31.04 -1.31 -20.51
N GLY A 6 -30.43 -1.13 -21.69
CA GLY A 6 -29.43 -2.05 -22.23
C GLY A 6 -28.32 -2.36 -21.24
N ALA A 7 -28.23 -3.62 -20.81
CA ALA A 7 -27.25 -4.07 -19.83
C ALA A 7 -25.83 -3.91 -20.39
N GLY A 8 -25.14 -2.84 -19.95
CA GLY A 8 -23.81 -2.50 -20.43
C GLY A 8 -22.83 -3.65 -20.23
N LYS A 9 -22.28 -4.17 -21.34
CA LYS A 9 -21.43 -5.38 -21.35
C LYS A 9 -20.30 -5.27 -20.32
N ILE A 10 -20.37 -6.13 -19.30
CA ILE A 10 -19.35 -6.22 -18.26
C ILE A 10 -18.04 -6.73 -18.86
N LYS A 11 -16.92 -6.16 -18.41
CA LYS A 11 -15.56 -6.45 -18.87
C LYS A 11 -14.72 -6.97 -17.71
N ALA A 12 -14.27 -8.22 -17.79
CA ALA A 12 -13.24 -8.73 -16.89
C ALA A 12 -11.96 -7.91 -17.06
N VAL A 13 -11.29 -7.60 -15.96
CA VAL A 13 -9.99 -6.90 -15.93
C VAL A 13 -9.04 -7.60 -14.98
N SER A 14 -7.75 -7.57 -15.31
CA SER A 14 -6.69 -7.86 -14.35
C SER A 14 -6.31 -6.57 -13.62
N CYS A 15 -6.08 -6.67 -12.30
CA CYS A 15 -5.59 -5.59 -11.45
C CYS A 15 -4.20 -5.96 -10.92
N ARG A 16 -3.34 -4.95 -10.66
CA ARG A 16 -2.18 -5.20 -9.79
C ARG A 16 -2.72 -5.58 -8.41
N GLN A 17 -2.26 -6.73 -7.92
CA GLN A 17 -2.40 -7.12 -6.52
C GLN A 17 -1.05 -6.92 -5.81
N ASP A 18 -1.12 -6.74 -4.51
CA ASP A 18 0.02 -6.57 -3.62
C ASP A 18 -0.38 -7.05 -2.22
N TRP A 19 0.59 -7.39 -1.37
CA TRP A 19 0.30 -7.82 -0.01
C TRP A 19 1.45 -7.50 0.95
N HIS A 20 1.09 -7.15 2.18
CA HIS A 20 2.02 -6.98 3.28
C HIS A 20 1.43 -7.55 4.57
N GLN A 21 2.19 -7.57 5.66
CA GLN A 21 1.76 -8.16 6.92
C GLN A 21 2.40 -7.48 8.12
N THR A 22 1.73 -7.61 9.26
CA THR A 22 2.27 -7.35 10.60
C THR A 22 2.42 -8.68 11.35
N SER A 23 2.78 -8.64 12.64
CA SER A 23 2.78 -9.83 13.50
C SER A 23 1.41 -10.51 13.61
N SER A 24 0.31 -9.76 13.51
CA SER A 24 -1.07 -10.22 13.77
C SER A 24 -2.06 -10.05 12.61
N GLN A 25 -1.66 -9.39 11.51
CA GLN A 25 -2.52 -9.15 10.35
C GLN A 25 -1.79 -9.42 9.02
N VAL A 26 -2.56 -9.70 7.98
CA VAL A 26 -2.15 -9.65 6.56
C VAL A 26 -3.07 -8.66 5.85
N VAL A 27 -2.53 -7.81 4.99
CA VAL A 27 -3.31 -6.85 4.20
C VAL A 27 -3.09 -7.17 2.73
N VAL A 28 -4.17 -7.47 2.01
CA VAL A 28 -4.17 -7.68 0.55
C VAL A 28 -4.71 -6.42 -0.12
N THR A 29 -3.93 -5.83 -1.02
CA THR A 29 -4.26 -4.58 -1.71
C THR A 29 -4.49 -4.85 -3.19
N ILE A 30 -5.63 -4.42 -3.71
CA ILE A 30 -6.02 -4.52 -5.13
C ILE A 30 -6.10 -3.11 -5.69
N TYR A 31 -5.24 -2.79 -6.66
CA TYR A 31 -5.19 -1.47 -7.27
C TYR A 31 -6.17 -1.35 -8.43
N GLY A 32 -7.08 -0.38 -8.34
CA GLY A 32 -8.10 -0.14 -9.35
C GLY A 32 -8.88 1.14 -9.06
N LYS A 33 -9.17 1.91 -10.11
CA LYS A 33 -9.83 3.22 -9.98
C LYS A 33 -11.35 3.06 -9.84
N ASN A 34 -11.88 3.75 -8.83
CA ASN A 34 -13.30 3.86 -8.50
C ASN A 34 -14.01 2.49 -8.34
N PRO A 35 -13.65 1.71 -7.30
CA PRO A 35 -14.43 0.53 -6.90
C PRO A 35 -15.81 0.98 -6.38
N LEU A 36 -16.82 0.13 -6.58
CA LEU A 36 -18.21 0.39 -6.20
C LEU A 36 -18.60 -0.53 -5.03
N PRO A 37 -18.56 -0.07 -3.76
CA PRO A 37 -18.71 -0.95 -2.61
C PRO A 37 -20.05 -1.68 -2.56
N THR A 38 -21.15 -0.98 -2.90
CA THR A 38 -22.52 -1.51 -2.92
C THR A 38 -22.75 -2.62 -3.95
N LEU A 39 -21.87 -2.74 -4.95
CA LEU A 39 -21.94 -3.76 -6.01
C LEU A 39 -20.78 -4.77 -5.96
N SER A 40 -19.83 -4.55 -5.05
CA SER A 40 -18.69 -5.43 -4.83
C SER A 40 -18.99 -6.42 -3.71
N THR A 41 -18.26 -7.52 -3.66
CA THR A 41 -18.37 -8.53 -2.61
C THR A 41 -16.98 -9.04 -2.26
N VAL A 42 -16.74 -9.22 -0.97
CA VAL A 42 -15.55 -9.90 -0.45
C VAL A 42 -16.06 -10.91 0.57
N LYS A 43 -15.73 -12.18 0.39
CA LYS A 43 -16.07 -13.25 1.34
C LYS A 43 -14.77 -13.85 1.86
N ALA A 44 -14.72 -14.13 3.15
CA ALA A 44 -13.59 -14.83 3.76
C ALA A 44 -14.11 -15.98 4.63
N ASN A 45 -13.48 -17.14 4.53
CA ASN A 45 -13.61 -18.22 5.50
C ASN A 45 -12.32 -18.32 6.33
N ARG A 46 -12.05 -19.43 7.01
CA ARG A 46 -10.83 -19.59 7.83
C ARG A 46 -9.52 -19.58 7.03
N THR A 47 -9.53 -19.99 5.77
CA THR A 47 -8.32 -20.17 4.93
C THR A 47 -8.51 -19.78 3.46
N VAL A 48 -9.67 -19.27 3.05
CA VAL A 48 -9.92 -18.82 1.66
C VAL A 48 -10.50 -17.41 1.67
N LEU A 49 -9.99 -16.58 0.75
CA LEU A 49 -10.48 -15.23 0.47
C LEU A 49 -11.00 -15.16 -0.98
N GLU A 50 -12.31 -14.98 -1.13
CA GLU A 50 -13.01 -14.77 -2.39
C GLU A 50 -13.25 -13.26 -2.59
N VAL A 51 -12.79 -12.71 -3.71
CA VAL A 51 -12.85 -11.27 -3.99
C VAL A 51 -13.53 -11.00 -5.33
N HIS A 52 -14.53 -10.12 -5.30
CA HIS A 52 -15.36 -9.76 -6.44
C HIS A 52 -15.61 -8.24 -6.47
N VAL A 53 -14.69 -7.49 -7.08
CA VAL A 53 -14.75 -6.02 -7.11
C VAL A 53 -15.31 -5.55 -8.45
N ILE A 54 -16.37 -4.73 -8.39
CA ILE A 54 -16.90 -4.02 -9.56
C ILE A 54 -16.39 -2.58 -9.52
N PHE A 55 -15.90 -2.08 -10.65
CA PHE A 55 -15.46 -0.69 -10.83
C PHE A 55 -16.33 0.01 -11.87
N GLU A 56 -16.35 1.35 -11.83
CA GLU A 56 -17.03 2.20 -12.82
C GLU A 56 -16.72 1.82 -14.29
N GLY A 57 -17.67 2.05 -15.19
CA GLY A 57 -17.53 1.64 -16.60
C GLY A 57 -17.64 0.13 -16.82
N ASN A 58 -18.41 -0.56 -15.96
CA ASN A 58 -18.77 -1.97 -16.06
C ASN A 58 -17.54 -2.90 -16.08
N LYS A 59 -16.52 -2.59 -15.27
CA LYS A 59 -15.30 -3.42 -15.14
C LYS A 59 -15.42 -4.32 -13.92
N ILE A 60 -14.95 -5.56 -14.01
CA ILE A 60 -15.03 -6.55 -12.93
C ILE A 60 -13.68 -7.23 -12.71
N PHE A 61 -13.25 -7.30 -11.46
CA PHE A 61 -12.08 -8.07 -11.02
C PHE A 61 -12.56 -9.20 -10.10
N GLN A 62 -12.06 -10.40 -10.35
CA GLN A 62 -12.34 -11.59 -9.55
C GLN A 62 -11.03 -12.30 -9.19
N ALA A 63 -10.90 -12.72 -7.94
CA ALA A 63 -9.79 -13.54 -7.46
C ALA A 63 -10.25 -14.44 -6.29
N GLU A 64 -9.65 -15.61 -6.19
CA GLU A 64 -9.80 -16.54 -5.07
C GLU A 64 -8.39 -16.93 -4.59
N LEU A 65 -8.18 -16.97 -3.29
CA LEU A 65 -6.85 -17.11 -2.67
C LEU A 65 -6.92 -18.10 -1.50
N ASP A 66 -6.26 -19.27 -1.60
CA ASP A 66 -6.08 -20.17 -0.46
C ASP A 66 -4.95 -19.63 0.43
N LEU A 67 -5.35 -18.90 1.47
CA LEU A 67 -4.48 -18.25 2.44
C LEU A 67 -3.55 -19.25 3.13
N TRP A 68 -2.25 -18.93 3.18
CA TRP A 68 -1.21 -19.75 3.80
C TRP A 68 -1.45 -20.07 5.28
N GLY A 69 -2.25 -19.26 5.99
CA GLY A 69 -2.55 -19.42 7.40
C GLY A 69 -4.00 -19.13 7.76
N VAL A 70 -4.41 -19.59 8.94
CA VAL A 70 -5.78 -19.44 9.46
C VAL A 70 -6.05 -17.99 9.90
N ILE A 71 -7.23 -17.47 9.54
CA ILE A 71 -7.68 -16.11 9.87
C ILE A 71 -8.93 -16.06 10.74
N GLU A 72 -9.06 -14.97 11.50
CA GLU A 72 -10.25 -14.59 12.25
C GLU A 72 -11.13 -13.64 11.41
N THR A 73 -12.05 -14.22 10.65
CA THR A 73 -12.96 -13.49 9.73
C THR A 73 -13.73 -12.36 10.42
N HIS A 74 -14.17 -12.56 11.68
CA HIS A 74 -14.94 -11.58 12.44
C HIS A 74 -14.12 -10.36 12.95
N LYS A 75 -12.78 -10.43 12.93
CA LYS A 75 -11.86 -9.31 13.18
C LYS A 75 -11.25 -8.75 11.89
N SER A 76 -11.60 -9.34 10.75
CA SER A 76 -11.11 -8.96 9.43
C SER A 76 -12.08 -7.97 8.78
N PHE A 77 -11.58 -7.02 7.99
CA PHE A 77 -12.40 -5.95 7.40
C PHE A 77 -11.87 -5.52 6.03
N VAL A 78 -12.70 -4.76 5.30
CA VAL A 78 -12.37 -4.24 3.97
C VAL A 78 -12.51 -2.73 3.97
N SER A 79 -11.50 -2.04 3.43
CA SER A 79 -11.52 -0.63 3.09
C SER A 79 -11.56 -0.47 1.58
N MET A 80 -12.47 0.36 1.07
CA MET A 80 -12.55 0.68 -0.36
C MET A 80 -12.41 2.19 -0.55
N VAL A 81 -11.40 2.61 -1.30
CA VAL A 81 -11.10 4.00 -1.60
C VAL A 81 -10.94 4.19 -3.12
N PRO A 82 -11.04 5.42 -3.68
CA PRO A 82 -11.06 5.63 -5.13
C PRO A 82 -9.85 5.10 -5.93
N SER A 83 -8.75 4.73 -5.27
CA SER A 83 -7.52 4.21 -5.89
C SER A 83 -7.24 2.72 -5.65
N LYS A 84 -7.86 2.10 -4.64
CA LYS A 84 -7.56 0.72 -4.19
C LYS A 84 -8.66 0.13 -3.31
N VAL A 85 -8.73 -1.19 -3.28
CA VAL A 85 -9.41 -1.98 -2.24
C VAL A 85 -8.35 -2.61 -1.36
N GLU A 86 -8.53 -2.55 -0.04
CA GLU A 86 -7.63 -3.13 0.95
C GLU A 86 -8.41 -4.07 1.87
N ILE A 87 -7.94 -5.31 1.97
CA ILE A 87 -8.58 -6.40 2.71
C ILE A 87 -7.66 -6.76 3.86
N THR A 88 -8.01 -6.32 5.07
CA THR A 88 -7.23 -6.56 6.28
C THR A 88 -7.74 -7.83 6.96
N LEU A 89 -6.92 -8.87 6.93
CA LEU A 89 -7.17 -10.17 7.51
C LEU A 89 -6.46 -10.28 8.87
N CYS A 90 -7.20 -10.57 9.93
CA CYS A 90 -6.62 -10.85 11.24
C CYS A 90 -6.16 -12.31 11.31
N LYS A 91 -4.89 -12.56 11.63
CA LYS A 91 -4.32 -13.91 11.78
C LYS A 91 -4.83 -14.54 13.07
N ALA A 92 -5.25 -15.81 13.03
CA ALA A 92 -5.68 -16.54 14.23
C ALA A 92 -4.51 -16.94 15.14
N ASN A 93 -3.31 -17.12 14.57
CA ASN A 93 -2.06 -17.29 15.30
C ASN A 93 -1.10 -16.15 14.90
N PRO A 94 -0.44 -15.46 15.86
CA PRO A 94 0.58 -14.47 15.54
C PRO A 94 1.83 -15.12 14.96
N GLY A 95 2.48 -14.46 14.01
CA GLY A 95 3.67 -14.97 13.31
C GLY A 95 3.76 -14.48 11.87
N ALA A 96 4.95 -14.59 11.27
CA ALA A 96 5.15 -14.24 9.85
C ALA A 96 4.64 -15.36 8.93
N TRP A 97 3.94 -14.98 7.86
CA TRP A 97 3.59 -15.88 6.76
C TRP A 97 4.68 -15.76 5.69
N ALA A 98 5.24 -16.88 5.22
CA ALA A 98 6.27 -16.83 4.18
C ALA A 98 5.72 -16.43 2.79
N ARG A 99 4.40 -16.64 2.57
CA ARG A 99 3.67 -16.37 1.33
C ARG A 99 2.24 -15.96 1.68
N LEU A 100 1.53 -15.29 0.77
CA LEU A 100 0.09 -15.06 0.92
C LEU A 100 -0.71 -16.35 0.75
N GLU A 101 -0.36 -17.15 -0.26
CA GLU A 101 -1.11 -18.31 -0.73
C GLU A 101 -0.33 -19.63 -0.58
N HIS A 102 -1.07 -20.75 -0.56
CA HIS A 102 -0.53 -22.08 -0.78
C HIS A 102 -0.02 -22.27 -2.24
N LEU A 103 0.99 -23.12 -2.42
CA LEU A 103 1.60 -23.36 -3.75
C LEU A 103 0.69 -24.09 -4.75
N GLN A 104 -0.37 -24.75 -4.28
CA GLN A 104 -1.23 -25.61 -5.09
C GLN A 104 -2.43 -24.87 -5.73
N SER A 105 -2.69 -23.63 -5.32
CA SER A 105 -3.87 -22.83 -5.73
C SER A 105 -3.88 -22.38 -7.21
N LYS A 106 -2.79 -22.63 -7.94
CA LYS A 106 -2.64 -22.25 -9.36
C LYS A 106 -3.13 -23.32 -10.35
N ALA A 107 -3.82 -24.36 -9.88
CA ALA A 107 -4.30 -25.48 -10.71
C ALA A 107 -5.59 -25.15 -11.52
N CYS A 108 -5.70 -23.94 -12.07
CA CYS A 108 -6.74 -23.60 -13.06
C CYS A 108 -6.22 -22.55 -14.06
N ALA A 109 -6.00 -23.00 -15.30
CA ALA A 109 -5.78 -22.21 -16.52
C ALA A 109 -4.67 -21.12 -16.51
N GLN A 110 -3.44 -21.51 -16.86
CA GLN A 110 -2.75 -21.03 -18.07
C GLN A 110 -1.90 -22.18 -18.65
N ASP A 111 -1.67 -22.16 -19.97
CA ASP A 111 -1.16 -23.29 -20.76
C ASP A 111 0.17 -22.92 -21.45
N GLU A 112 1.27 -23.59 -21.05
CA GLU A 112 2.56 -23.81 -21.78
C GLU A 112 3.42 -22.63 -22.32
N PRO A 113 4.74 -22.82 -22.60
CA PRO A 113 5.64 -23.93 -22.22
C PRO A 113 6.98 -23.53 -21.53
N GLU A 114 7.59 -24.55 -20.94
CA GLU A 114 9.02 -24.81 -20.66
C GLU A 114 10.12 -23.71 -20.80
N LYS A 115 10.95 -23.57 -19.75
CA LYS A 115 12.42 -23.61 -19.89
C LYS A 115 13.08 -24.25 -18.65
N ALA A 116 13.90 -25.28 -18.83
CA ALA A 116 14.61 -25.98 -17.75
C ALA A 116 16.13 -25.66 -17.68
N ALA A 117 16.64 -25.52 -16.44
CA ALA A 117 18.03 -25.69 -15.95
C ALA A 117 17.99 -25.42 -14.41
N VAL A 118 18.49 -26.21 -13.45
CA VAL A 118 19.73 -27.02 -13.31
C VAL A 118 20.97 -26.12 -13.19
N SER A 119 21.74 -26.08 -12.08
CA SER A 119 21.71 -26.89 -10.83
C SER A 119 22.22 -26.14 -9.58
N THR A 120 21.94 -26.73 -8.41
CA THR A 120 22.75 -26.82 -7.17
C THR A 120 23.99 -25.91 -6.97
N GLU A 121 24.03 -25.08 -5.91
CA GLU A 121 24.93 -25.22 -4.72
C GLU A 121 24.83 -24.05 -3.69
N GLU A 122 25.23 -24.32 -2.43
CA GLU A 122 25.36 -23.42 -1.24
C GLU A 122 26.50 -23.97 -0.35
N PRO A 123 27.12 -23.22 0.59
CA PRO A 123 26.92 -21.81 0.96
C PRO A 123 27.98 -20.83 0.36
N GLU A 124 29.02 -20.23 0.98
CA GLU A 124 29.65 -20.29 2.33
C GLU A 124 29.44 -18.97 3.15
N GLU A 125 30.51 -18.28 3.60
CA GLU A 125 30.48 -17.23 4.66
C GLU A 125 31.33 -15.97 4.36
N ASP A 126 31.25 -14.98 5.28
CA ASP A 126 32.18 -13.85 5.55
C ASP A 126 32.24 -12.60 4.63
N SER A 127 31.80 -11.46 5.18
CA SER A 127 32.50 -10.17 5.12
C SER A 127 31.96 -9.25 6.23
N ASP A 128 32.87 -8.62 6.96
CA ASP A 128 32.61 -7.88 8.22
C ASP A 128 32.05 -6.45 8.05
N ASP A 129 31.66 -5.84 9.18
CA ASP A 129 31.15 -4.48 9.35
C ASP A 129 32.14 -3.37 8.96
N SER A 130 31.60 -2.23 8.52
CA SER A 130 32.24 -0.90 8.55
C SER A 130 31.21 0.21 8.27
N LEU A 131 30.10 0.26 9.00
CA LEU A 131 29.21 1.42 9.00
C LEU A 131 29.86 2.60 9.74
N SER A 132 30.72 3.35 9.04
CA SER A 132 31.32 4.60 9.54
C SER A 132 30.28 5.72 9.65
N TRP A 133 29.52 5.72 10.75
CA TRP A 133 28.84 6.92 11.23
C TRP A 133 29.91 7.90 11.72
N SER A 134 30.17 8.96 10.95
CA SER A 134 31.03 10.05 11.42
C SER A 134 30.31 10.81 12.52
N GLU A 135 30.81 10.68 13.74
CA GLU A 135 30.41 11.48 14.89
C GLU A 135 31.25 12.77 14.89
N GLU A 136 30.58 13.90 14.63
CA GLU A 136 31.06 15.27 14.85
C GLU A 136 29.84 16.04 15.38
N GLU A 137 29.61 16.05 16.70
CA GLU A 137 30.20 16.97 17.70
C GLU A 137 30.02 18.45 17.35
N ASP A 138 29.13 19.08 18.12
CA ASP A 138 29.08 20.49 18.57
C ASP A 138 29.79 21.59 17.74
N GLU A 139 29.00 22.56 17.24
CA GLU A 139 29.45 23.96 17.27
C GLU A 139 28.29 24.97 17.45
N GLU A 140 28.33 25.69 18.57
CA GLU A 140 27.45 26.82 18.90
C GLU A 140 28.00 28.10 18.24
N MET A 141 27.25 28.74 17.31
CA MET A 141 27.67 30.01 16.71
C MET A 141 26.64 31.15 16.78
N GLU A 142 26.79 31.98 17.81
CA GLU A 142 26.24 33.34 17.90
C GLU A 142 27.00 34.31 16.97
N ALA A 143 26.36 34.84 15.92
CA ALA A 143 26.96 35.87 15.06
C ALA A 143 25.97 36.71 14.21
N ALA A 144 24.97 37.36 14.83
CA ALA A 144 24.10 38.31 14.14
C ALA A 144 24.78 39.68 13.82
N ASN A 145 25.92 39.67 13.12
CA ASN A 145 26.70 40.87 12.85
C ASN A 145 26.06 41.76 11.76
N SER A 146 25.77 43.01 12.13
CA SER A 146 25.11 43.98 11.26
C SER A 146 26.07 44.73 10.32
N ALA A 147 25.75 44.79 9.02
CA ALA A 147 26.35 45.74 8.08
C ALA A 147 25.30 46.21 7.04
N ALA A 148 24.89 47.47 7.12
CA ALA A 148 24.02 48.13 6.12
C ALA A 148 24.85 48.59 4.88
N PRO A 149 24.29 49.31 3.87
CA PRO A 149 24.15 50.77 4.07
C PRO A 149 23.18 51.61 3.15
N ARG A 150 22.68 52.72 3.73
CA ARG A 150 22.30 54.05 3.12
C ARG A 150 20.91 54.35 2.51
N ARG A 151 20.54 55.63 2.71
CA ARG A 151 19.59 56.52 1.99
C ARG A 151 18.10 56.38 2.39
N GLY A 152 17.43 57.41 2.93
CA GLY A 152 17.87 58.76 3.32
C GLY A 152 16.69 59.69 3.70
N SER A 153 16.93 61.01 3.73
CA SER A 153 15.95 62.13 3.87
C SER A 153 15.52 62.61 5.27
N ALA A 154 16.36 63.49 5.85
CA ALA A 154 16.06 64.86 6.31
C ALA A 154 14.80 65.23 7.15
N ARG A 155 15.08 65.91 8.30
CA ARG A 155 14.31 66.99 8.97
C ARG A 155 12.93 66.63 9.58
N ALA A 156 12.37 67.39 10.54
CA ALA A 156 12.88 68.26 11.62
C ALA A 156 11.69 68.65 12.52
N ASP A 157 11.94 69.09 13.76
CA ASP A 157 10.94 69.57 14.74
C ASP A 157 9.90 68.50 15.19
N GLY A 158 9.24 68.60 16.34
CA GLY A 158 9.34 69.57 17.44
C GLY A 158 8.27 69.31 18.52
N ALA A 159 8.19 70.22 19.51
CA ALA A 159 7.17 70.31 20.57
C ALA A 159 7.10 69.20 21.65
N LEU A 160 7.46 69.58 22.88
CA LEU A 160 6.93 69.02 24.13
C LEU A 160 5.55 69.65 24.40
N GLY A 161 4.62 68.95 25.08
CA GLY A 161 3.38 69.56 25.57
C GLY A 161 2.35 68.59 26.16
N SER A 162 2.12 68.71 27.46
CA SER A 162 0.94 68.20 28.19
C SER A 162 -0.20 69.27 28.11
N PRO A 163 -1.34 69.23 28.85
CA PRO A 163 -1.59 68.63 30.18
C PRO A 163 -1.99 67.15 30.15
#